data_AF-A0A4U9IFN0-F1
#
_entry.id   AF-A0A4U9IFN0-F1
#
_cell.length_a   1.000
_cell.length_b   1.000
_cell.length_c   1.000
_cell.angle_alpha   90.00
_cell.angle_beta   90.00
_cell.angle_gamma   90.00
#
_symmetry.space_group_name_H-M   'P 1'
#
loop_
_entity.id
_entity.type
_entity.pdbx_description
1 polymer ?
#
loop_
_entity_poly.entity_id
_entity_poly.type
_entity_poly.pdbx_seq_one_letter_code
_entity_poly.pdbx_strand_id
1 'polypeptide(L)'
;MVSKRVQTLLDQLRTQGIADEHVLNAISLVPREKFVDEAFEHKAWENVALPIGQGQTISQPYMVARMTELLELTPDSRVLEIGTGVRLPDRHSGASGASCLLGGAY
;
A
#
# COMPACT_ATOMS: atom_id res chain seq x y z
N MET A 1 6.08 -11.07 -14.32
CA MET A 1 5.81 -12.25 -13.46
C MET A 1 5.78 -11.75 -12.03
N VAL A 2 4.67 -11.95 -11.31
CA VAL A 2 4.51 -11.48 -9.92
C VAL A 2 5.44 -12.30 -9.01
N SER A 3 6.16 -11.64 -8.11
CA SER A 3 7.07 -12.32 -7.17
C SER A 3 6.29 -13.23 -6.22
N LYS A 4 6.90 -14.34 -5.77
CA LYS A 4 6.28 -15.29 -4.82
C LYS A 4 5.76 -14.59 -3.55
N ARG A 5 6.50 -13.60 -3.04
CA ARG A 5 6.14 -12.82 -1.85
C ARG A 5 4.85 -12.02 -2.06
N VAL A 6 4.74 -11.38 -3.22
CA VAL A 6 3.56 -10.60 -3.62
C VAL A 6 2.36 -11.54 -3.77
N GLN A 7 2.52 -12.68 -4.45
CA GLN A 7 1.43 -13.65 -4.62
C GLN A 7 0.91 -14.17 -3.27
N THR A 8 1.81 -14.53 -2.35
CA THR A 8 1.41 -14.95 -0.99
C THR A 8 0.60 -13.89 -0.27
N LEU A 9 0.99 -12.61 -0.37
CA LEU A 9 0.20 -11.52 0.20
C LEU A 9 -1.19 -11.43 -0.44
N LEU A 10 -1.28 -11.47 -1.77
CA LEU A 10 -2.56 -11.37 -2.48
C LEU A 10 -3.50 -12.52 -2.09
N ASP A 11 -2.99 -13.75 -1.96
CA ASP A 11 -3.78 -14.90 -1.55
C ASP A 11 -4.28 -14.75 -0.10
N GLN A 12 -3.45 -14.19 0.79
CA GLN A 12 -3.88 -13.83 2.15
C GLN A 12 -4.99 -12.79 2.14
N LEU A 13 -4.86 -11.73 1.34
CA LEU A 13 -5.88 -10.67 1.25
C LEU A 13 -7.21 -11.21 0.72
N ARG A 14 -7.20 -12.09 -0.29
CA ARG A 14 -8.39 -12.78 -0.78
C ARG A 14 -9.04 -13.61 0.34
N THR A 15 -8.24 -14.36 1.10
CA THR A 15 -8.73 -15.17 2.22
C THR A 15 -9.36 -14.32 3.33
N GLN A 16 -8.90 -13.07 3.48
CA GLN A 16 -9.46 -12.10 4.42
C GLN A 16 -10.68 -11.34 3.89
N GLY A 17 -11.16 -11.66 2.67
CA GLY A 17 -12.41 -11.14 2.12
C GLY A 17 -12.26 -9.93 1.21
N ILE A 18 -11.04 -9.58 0.77
CA ILE A 18 -10.86 -8.60 -0.30
C ILE A 18 -11.23 -9.28 -1.63
N ALA A 19 -12.30 -8.82 -2.26
CA ALA A 19 -12.86 -9.42 -3.47
C ALA A 19 -12.59 -8.59 -4.73
N ASP A 20 -12.30 -7.29 -4.58
CA ASP A 20 -11.99 -6.42 -5.71
C ASP A 20 -10.62 -6.73 -6.33
N GLU A 21 -10.64 -7.39 -7.50
CA GLU A 21 -9.44 -7.73 -8.27
C GLU A 21 -8.73 -6.50 -8.85
N HIS A 22 -9.41 -5.36 -9.04
CA HIS A 22 -8.74 -4.11 -9.42
C HIS A 22 -7.87 -3.59 -8.29
N VAL A 23 -8.35 -3.66 -7.05
CA VAL A 23 -7.58 -3.31 -5.84
C VAL A 23 -6.39 -4.25 -5.65
N LEU A 24 -6.60 -5.56 -5.76
CA LEU A 24 -5.52 -6.55 -5.64
C LEU A 24 -4.45 -6.37 -6.72
N ASN A 25 -4.86 -6.09 -7.96
CA ASN A 25 -3.93 -5.79 -9.03
C ASN A 25 -3.14 -4.50 -8.76
N ALA A 26 -3.78 -3.44 -8.29
CA ALA A 26 -3.11 -2.19 -7.92
C ALA A 26 -2.04 -2.42 -6.83
N ILE A 27 -2.36 -3.18 -5.79
CA ILE A 27 -1.41 -3.55 -4.73
C ILE A 27 -0.21 -4.31 -5.30
N SER A 28 -0.42 -5.21 -6.27
CA SER A 28 0.65 -5.99 -6.89
C SER A 28 1.63 -5.16 -7.75
N LEU A 29 1.17 -4.02 -8.26
CA LEU A 29 1.94 -3.14 -9.15
C LEU A 29 2.73 -2.08 -8.38
N VAL A 30 2.32 -1.73 -7.17
CA VAL A 30 3.01 -0.74 -6.33
C VAL A 30 4.17 -1.42 -5.58
N PRO A 31 5.44 -1.05 -5.84
CA PRO A 31 6.60 -1.68 -5.21
C PRO A 31 6.73 -1.24 -3.74
N ARG A 32 5.96 -1.89 -2.85
CA ARG A 32 5.84 -1.54 -1.43
C ARG A 32 7.18 -1.45 -0.70
N GLU A 33 8.16 -2.26 -1.10
CA GLU A 33 9.54 -2.24 -0.58
C GLU A 33 10.24 -0.90 -0.72
N LYS A 34 9.86 -0.07 -1.70
CA LYS A 34 10.48 1.26 -1.90
C LYS A 34 10.02 2.30 -0.87
N PHE A 35 9.00 1.98 -0.08
CA PHE A 35 8.39 2.88 0.89
C PHE A 35 8.77 2.56 2.33
N VAL A 36 9.61 1.54 2.55
CA VAL A 36 10.08 1.14 3.88
C VAL A 36 11.61 1.25 3.94
N ASP A 37 12.15 1.35 5.15
CA ASP A 37 13.59 1.29 5.38
C ASP A 37 14.14 -0.08 4.92
N GLU A 38 15.39 -0.11 4.47
CA GLU A 38 16.12 -1.32 4.05
C GLU A 38 16.08 -2.40 5.15
N ALA A 39 16.11 -1.99 6.42
CA ALA A 39 15.97 -2.89 7.57
C ALA A 39 14.65 -3.70 7.56
N PHE A 40 13.61 -3.20 6.88
CA PHE A 40 12.29 -3.84 6.78
C PHE A 40 11.97 -4.39 5.39
N GLU A 41 12.90 -4.36 4.43
CA GLU A 41 12.65 -4.83 3.05
C GLU A 41 12.17 -6.29 3.01
N HIS A 42 12.71 -7.13 3.89
CA HIS A 42 12.31 -8.54 4.04
C HIS A 42 10.86 -8.72 4.53
N LYS A 43 10.29 -7.70 5.19
CA LYS A 43 8.89 -7.66 5.66
C LYS A 43 7.96 -6.83 4.78
N ALA A 44 8.48 -6.16 3.75
CA ALA A 44 7.69 -5.23 2.93
C ALA A 44 6.37 -5.82 2.40
N TRP A 45 6.37 -7.11 2.08
CA TRP A 45 5.21 -7.86 1.55
C TRP A 45 4.50 -8.73 2.58
N GLU A 46 4.83 -8.59 3.86
CA GLU A 46 4.04 -9.17 4.94
C GLU A 46 2.80 -8.31 5.19
N ASN A 47 1.71 -8.95 5.60
CA ASN A 47 0.48 -8.25 5.95
C ASN A 47 0.60 -7.59 7.33
N VAL A 48 1.52 -6.64 7.50
CA VAL A 48 1.80 -5.91 8.74
C VAL A 48 2.04 -4.43 8.45
N ALA A 49 1.81 -3.59 9.46
CA ALA A 49 2.20 -2.20 9.43
C ALA A 49 3.71 -2.09 9.73
N LEU A 50 4.41 -1.16 9.07
CA LEU A 50 5.86 -1.00 9.20
C LEU A 50 6.24 0.45 9.47
N PRO A 51 7.22 0.73 10.34
CA PRO A 51 7.68 2.10 10.57
C PRO A 51 8.37 2.65 9.32
N ILE A 52 8.12 3.93 9.02
CA ILE A 52 8.73 4.66 7.89
C ILE A 52 9.57 5.87 8.34
N GLY A 53 9.90 5.90 9.64
CA GLY A 53 10.63 7.00 10.27
C GLY A 53 9.72 8.12 10.77
N GLN A 54 10.31 9.08 11.50
CA GLN A 54 9.60 10.26 12.05
C GLN A 54 8.34 9.93 12.89
N GLY A 55 8.33 8.77 13.55
CA GLY A 55 7.17 8.29 14.31
C GLY A 55 5.97 7.89 13.45
N GLN A 56 6.14 7.80 12.12
CA GLN A 56 5.10 7.40 11.18
C GLN A 56 5.23 5.93 10.80
N THR A 57 4.11 5.39 10.31
CA THR A 57 3.97 3.97 9.95
C THR A 57 3.24 3.88 8.61
N ILE A 58 3.70 3.01 7.71
CA ILE A 58 2.93 2.60 6.54
C ILE A 58 1.93 1.52 6.96
N SER A 59 0.65 1.72 6.63
CA SER A 59 -0.41 0.81 7.04
C SER A 59 -0.29 -0.58 6.45
N GLN A 60 -0.86 -1.54 7.19
CA GLN A 60 -0.99 -2.93 6.79
C GLN A 60 -1.70 -3.05 5.43
N PRO A 61 -1.22 -3.90 4.49
CA PRO A 61 -1.85 -4.10 3.18
C PRO A 61 -3.35 -4.43 3.23
N TYR A 62 -3.81 -5.21 4.22
CA TYR A 62 -5.24 -5.49 4.39
C TYR A 62 -6.08 -4.23 4.65
N MET A 63 -5.64 -3.37 5.57
CA MET A 63 -6.37 -2.13 5.89
C MET A 63 -6.50 -1.26 4.64
N VAL A 64 -5.41 -1.17 3.90
CA VAL A 64 -5.32 -0.43 2.64
C VAL A 64 -6.32 -0.97 1.63
N ALA A 65 -6.24 -2.27 1.35
CA ALA A 65 -7.13 -2.94 0.41
C ALA A 65 -8.61 -2.74 0.80
N ARG A 66 -8.92 -2.91 2.09
CA ARG A 66 -10.29 -2.81 2.59
C ARG A 66 -10.84 -1.39 2.49
N MET A 67 -10.03 -0.38 2.85
CA MET A 67 -10.45 1.02 2.71
C MET A 67 -10.65 1.40 1.25
N THR A 68 -9.78 0.94 0.35
CA THR A 68 -9.91 1.21 -1.08
C THR A 68 -11.15 0.53 -1.68
N GLU A 69 -11.42 -0.73 -1.34
CA GLU A 69 -12.60 -1.47 -1.80
C GLU A 69 -13.91 -0.76 -1.37
N LEU A 70 -13.97 -0.26 -0.13
CA LEU A 70 -15.13 0.45 0.40
C LEU A 70 -15.38 1.83 -0.24
N LEU A 71 -14.38 2.42 -0.92
CA LEU A 71 -14.54 3.69 -1.62
C LEU A 71 -15.22 3.53 -2.98
N GLU A 72 -15.33 2.30 -3.50
CA GLU A 72 -15.98 1.98 -4.80
C GLU A 72 -15.51 2.91 -5.93
N LEU A 73 -14.19 3.12 -6.00
CA LEU A 73 -13.58 4.10 -6.89
C LEU A 73 -13.83 3.76 -8.37
N THR A 74 -14.15 4.79 -9.14
CA THR A 74 -14.23 4.73 -10.61
C THR A 74 -13.07 5.52 -11.23
N PRO A 75 -12.74 5.31 -12.51
CA PRO A 75 -11.72 6.09 -13.22
C PRO A 75 -11.96 7.62 -13.20
N ASP A 76 -13.21 8.06 -13.03
CA ASP A 76 -13.60 9.47 -12.98
C ASP A 76 -13.65 10.04 -11.55
N SER A 77 -13.35 9.22 -10.55
CA SER A 77 -13.39 9.61 -9.14
C SER A 77 -12.28 10.62 -8.82
N ARG A 78 -12.65 11.68 -8.09
CA ARG A 78 -11.71 12.66 -7.53
C ARG A 78 -11.55 12.40 -6.05
N VAL A 79 -10.37 11.93 -5.65
CA VAL A 79 -10.10 11.50 -4.27
C VAL A 79 -9.19 12.52 -3.57
N LEU A 80 -9.53 12.84 -2.33
CA LEU A 80 -8.64 13.56 -1.40
C LEU A 80 -8.20 12.58 -0.32
N GLU A 81 -6.89 12.32 -0.27
CA GLU A 81 -6.28 11.56 0.81
C GLU A 81 -5.73 12.54 1.87
N ILE A 82 -6.03 12.29 3.14
CA ILE A 82 -5.51 13.06 4.27
C ILE A 82 -4.58 12.15 5.09
N GLY A 83 -3.33 12.57 5.30
CA GLY A 83 -2.36 11.81 6.09
C GLY A 83 -1.29 11.11 5.25
N THR A 84 -0.70 11.81 4.27
CA THR A 84 0.20 11.27 3.24
C THR A 84 1.58 10.79 3.74
N GLY A 85 1.74 10.37 5.01
CA GLY A 85 3.01 10.00 5.67
C GLY A 85 4.24 9.83 4.76
N VAL A 86 5.13 10.82 4.79
CA VAL A 86 6.39 11.01 4.04
C VAL A 86 6.41 10.72 2.51
N ARG A 87 6.74 11.77 1.75
CA ARG A 87 7.16 11.75 0.33
C ARG A 87 8.64 11.31 0.25
N LEU A 88 8.98 10.30 -0.54
CA LEU A 88 10.38 10.00 -0.91
C LEU A 88 11.01 11.20 -1.66
N PRO A 89 12.30 11.52 -1.50
CA PRO A 89 12.96 12.46 -2.40
C PRO A 89 12.96 11.89 -3.82
N ASP A 90 12.25 12.59 -4.69
CA ASP A 90 12.11 12.35 -6.11
C ASP A 90 13.49 12.18 -6.78
N ARG A 91 13.71 11.02 -7.41
CA ARG A 91 14.71 10.85 -8.46
C ARG A 91 14.02 10.32 -9.71
N HIS A 92 13.45 11.25 -10.49
CA HIS A 92 13.30 11.16 -11.94
C HIS A 92 12.15 10.34 -12.55
N SER A 93 10.92 10.40 -12.03
CA SER A 93 9.77 9.98 -12.86
C SER A 93 8.45 10.62 -12.46
N GLY A 94 7.76 11.23 -13.43
CA GLY A 94 6.45 11.87 -13.30
C GLY A 94 5.29 10.89 -13.09
N ALA A 95 5.36 10.07 -12.04
CA ALA A 95 4.25 9.28 -11.55
C ALA A 95 3.57 10.02 -10.39
N SER A 96 2.41 10.61 -10.68
CA SER A 96 1.55 11.23 -9.68
C SER A 96 0.95 10.16 -8.75
N GLY A 97 1.32 10.21 -7.47
CA GLY A 97 0.52 9.67 -6.36
C GLY A 97 0.94 8.29 -5.85
N ALA A 98 1.99 8.24 -5.03
CA ALA A 98 2.10 7.18 -4.04
C ALA A 98 1.11 7.49 -2.91
N SER A 99 0.01 6.74 -2.87
CA SER A 99 -1.02 6.82 -1.83
C SER A 99 -0.43 6.37 -0.50
N CYS A 100 -0.68 7.17 0.52
CA CYS A 100 -0.27 6.98 1.90
C CYS A 100 -1.52 6.78 2.78
N LEU A 101 -2.22 5.67 2.56
CA LEU A 101 -2.39 4.54 3.47
C LEU A 101 -2.23 4.85 4.97
N LEU A 102 -3.01 5.83 5.43
CA LEU A 102 -3.55 6.10 6.77
C LEU A 102 -2.91 5.34 7.93
N GLY A 103 -1.71 5.76 8.34
CA GLY A 103 -1.07 5.35 9.59
C GLY A 103 -1.24 6.41 10.68
N GLY A 104 -2.46 6.54 11.21
CA GLY A 104 -2.70 7.28 12.44
C GLY A 104 -2.38 6.40 13.64
N ALA A 105 -1.18 6.52 14.20
CA ALA A 105 -0.92 6.08 15.56
C ALA A 105 -1.49 7.14 16.49
N TYR A 106 -2.60 6.81 17.17
CA TYR A 106 -2.94 7.39 18.46
C TYR A 106 -2.07 6.76 19.54
#